data_AF-A0A397P9E7-F1
#
_entry.id   AF-A0A397P9E7-F1
#
_cell.length_a   1.000
_cell.length_b   1.000
_cell.length_c   1.000
_cell.angle_alpha   90.00
_cell.angle_beta   90.00
_cell.angle_gamma   90.00
#
_symmetry.space_group_name_H-M   'P 1'
#
loop_
_entity.id
_entity.type
_entity.pdbx_description
1 polymer ?
#
loop_
_entity_poly.entity_id
_entity_poly.type
_entity_poly.pdbx_seq_one_letter_code
_entity_poly.pdbx_strand_id
1 'polypeptide(L)'
;MATEKLNIGPVPYEESCASLGFTPDFEDVARAECRAYRAALIAYYGVPPEGARLRVVGNPHDFGTYYELYVFYDTEISATVDYAFTVEQGLSLWEQAGFSAPYSYGERGSIVERHFENTDHLIAKAIATLRAGEEIMPPALTHLTTCYPEAAALADTLTGTVDQVD
;
A
#
# COMPACT_ATOMS: atom_id res chain seq x y z
N MET A 1 -20.48 14.29 -13.54
CA MET A 1 -19.40 13.48 -12.95
C MET A 1 -18.82 12.57 -14.02
N ALA A 2 -17.77 13.05 -14.68
CA ALA A 2 -17.02 12.26 -15.65
C ALA A 2 -15.83 11.63 -14.91
N THR A 3 -15.93 10.34 -14.59
CA THR A 3 -14.90 9.60 -13.86
C THR A 3 -13.89 8.99 -14.82
N GLU A 4 -12.61 9.27 -14.58
CA GLU A 4 -11.47 8.64 -15.26
C GLU A 4 -10.63 7.81 -14.28
N LYS A 5 -9.65 7.06 -14.80
CA LYS A 5 -8.69 6.31 -14.00
C LYS A 5 -7.28 6.36 -14.57
N LEU A 6 -6.29 6.41 -13.70
CA LEU A 6 -4.87 6.24 -14.05
C LEU A 6 -4.31 4.99 -13.36
N ASN A 7 -3.41 4.28 -14.05
CA ASN A 7 -2.69 3.14 -13.49
C ASN A 7 -1.50 3.64 -12.68
N ILE A 8 -1.26 3.04 -11.52
CA ILE A 8 -0.11 3.33 -10.64
C ILE A 8 0.86 2.14 -10.64
N GLY A 9 0.36 0.92 -10.84
CA GLY A 9 1.13 -0.32 -10.73
C GLY A 9 0.87 -1.09 -9.41
N PRO A 10 1.50 -2.27 -9.24
CA PRO A 10 1.21 -3.17 -8.13
C PRO A 10 1.99 -2.88 -6.83
N VAL A 11 3.18 -2.27 -6.95
CA VAL A 11 4.16 -1.98 -5.87
C VAL A 11 4.96 -0.71 -6.25
N PRO A 12 5.81 -0.15 -5.36
CA PRO A 12 6.76 0.90 -5.73
C PRO A 12 7.65 0.50 -6.92
N TYR A 13 8.00 1.44 -7.80
CA TYR A 13 8.57 1.09 -9.12
C TYR A 13 10.00 0.55 -9.09
N GLU A 14 10.74 0.67 -7.98
CA GLU A 14 12.06 0.06 -7.78
C GLU A 14 11.99 -1.28 -7.02
N GLU A 15 10.80 -1.74 -6.67
CA GLU A 15 10.58 -2.95 -5.85
C GLU A 15 10.27 -4.19 -6.70
N SER A 16 10.61 -5.36 -6.17
CA SER A 16 10.17 -6.63 -6.74
C SER A 16 8.69 -6.89 -6.44
N CYS A 17 7.97 -7.50 -7.37
CA CYS A 17 6.56 -7.88 -7.20
C CYS A 17 6.25 -9.28 -7.70
N ALA A 18 5.04 -9.73 -7.38
CA ALA A 18 4.52 -11.01 -7.83
C ALA A 18 4.54 -11.10 -9.36
N SER A 19 5.00 -12.24 -9.86
CA SER A 19 5.11 -12.55 -11.29
C SER A 19 4.13 -13.65 -11.66
N LEU A 20 3.17 -13.34 -12.53
CA LEU A 20 2.19 -14.29 -13.02
C LEU A 20 2.88 -15.48 -13.69
N GLY A 21 2.47 -16.70 -13.32
CA GLY A 21 3.07 -17.95 -13.81
C GLY A 21 4.32 -18.41 -13.06
N PHE A 22 4.86 -17.61 -12.13
CA PHE A 22 6.01 -17.99 -11.29
C PHE A 22 5.72 -17.93 -9.79
N THR A 23 5.02 -16.89 -9.36
CA THR A 23 4.66 -16.70 -7.96
C THR A 23 3.56 -17.69 -7.57
N PRO A 24 3.78 -18.55 -6.57
CA PRO A 24 2.71 -19.40 -6.00
C PRO A 24 1.58 -18.51 -5.45
N ASP A 25 0.34 -18.96 -5.60
CA ASP A 25 -0.86 -18.22 -5.14
C ASP A 25 -0.89 -16.76 -5.62
N PHE A 26 -0.42 -16.54 -6.86
CA PHE A 26 -0.21 -15.21 -7.45
C PHE A 26 -1.35 -14.22 -7.19
N GLU A 27 -2.61 -14.62 -7.36
CA GLU A 27 -3.74 -13.71 -7.18
C GLU A 27 -3.80 -13.13 -5.76
N ASP A 28 -3.63 -13.97 -4.73
CA ASP A 28 -3.69 -13.54 -3.34
C ASP A 28 -2.52 -12.63 -3.00
N VAL A 29 -1.34 -12.97 -3.50
CA VAL A 29 -0.09 -12.22 -3.29
C VAL A 29 -0.18 -10.85 -3.96
N ALA A 30 -0.48 -10.80 -5.27
CA ALA A 30 -0.56 -9.57 -6.03
C ALA A 30 -1.64 -8.62 -5.46
N ARG A 31 -2.79 -9.16 -5.03
CA ARG A 31 -3.82 -8.35 -4.35
C ARG A 31 -3.34 -7.82 -3.00
N ALA A 32 -2.61 -8.63 -2.22
CA ALA A 32 -2.08 -8.20 -0.95
C ALA A 32 -1.01 -7.11 -1.10
N GLU A 33 -0.13 -7.22 -2.10
CA GLU A 33 0.80 -6.18 -2.50
C GLU A 33 0.09 -4.87 -2.86
N CYS A 34 -0.91 -4.92 -3.75
CA CYS A 34 -1.66 -3.72 -4.13
C CYS A 34 -2.38 -3.06 -2.93
N ARG A 35 -2.87 -3.88 -1.96
CA ARG A 35 -3.50 -3.37 -0.74
C ARG A 35 -2.50 -2.70 0.19
N ALA A 36 -1.31 -3.28 0.34
CA ALA A 36 -0.20 -2.66 1.08
C ALA A 36 0.23 -1.36 0.39
N TYR A 37 0.37 -1.37 -0.94
CA TYR A 37 0.78 -0.20 -1.71
C TYR A 37 -0.23 0.94 -1.62
N ARG A 38 -1.52 0.62 -1.63
CA ARG A 38 -2.58 1.60 -1.36
C ARG A 38 -2.39 2.28 0.01
N ALA A 39 -2.06 1.54 1.06
CA ALA A 39 -1.82 2.11 2.37
C ALA A 39 -0.56 2.99 2.40
N ALA A 40 0.53 2.56 1.74
CA ALA A 40 1.75 3.34 1.60
C ALA A 40 1.52 4.66 0.85
N LEU A 41 0.75 4.65 -0.25
CA LEU A 41 0.38 5.87 -0.98
C LEU A 41 -0.49 6.81 -0.13
N ILE A 42 -1.42 6.28 0.66
CA ILE A 42 -2.22 7.10 1.60
C ILE A 42 -1.33 7.72 2.68
N ALA A 43 -0.37 6.97 3.21
CA ALA A 43 0.59 7.49 4.17
C ALA A 43 1.39 8.65 3.57
N TYR A 44 1.92 8.46 2.35
CA TYR A 44 2.83 9.42 1.71
C TYR A 44 2.12 10.64 1.10
N TYR A 45 1.08 10.42 0.29
CA TYR A 45 0.38 11.47 -0.48
C TYR A 45 -0.89 11.99 0.19
N GLY A 46 -1.40 11.29 1.20
CA GLY A 46 -2.63 11.63 1.88
C GLY A 46 -3.85 10.84 1.43
N VAL A 47 -4.93 11.04 2.20
CA VAL A 47 -6.22 10.41 1.98
C VAL A 47 -6.82 10.94 0.67
N PRO A 48 -7.38 10.07 -0.21
CA PRO A 48 -8.06 10.53 -1.40
C PRO A 48 -9.17 11.54 -1.05
N PRO A 49 -9.23 12.72 -1.70
CA PRO A 49 -10.32 13.66 -1.51
C PRO A 49 -11.65 13.07 -1.99
N GLU A 50 -12.76 13.67 -1.56
CA GLU A 50 -14.09 13.29 -2.06
C GLU A 50 -14.14 13.35 -3.60
N GLY A 51 -14.61 12.27 -4.23
CA GLY A 51 -14.59 12.10 -5.69
C GLY A 51 -13.36 11.36 -6.22
N ALA A 52 -12.31 11.17 -5.42
CA ALA A 52 -11.17 10.32 -5.74
C ALA A 52 -11.19 9.02 -4.91
N ARG A 53 -10.64 7.93 -5.46
CA ARG A 53 -10.43 6.68 -4.72
C ARG A 53 -9.30 5.84 -5.32
N LEU A 54 -8.56 5.16 -4.45
CA LEU A 54 -7.58 4.15 -4.85
C LEU A 54 -8.23 2.76 -4.82
N ARG A 55 -8.08 1.98 -5.90
CA ARG A 55 -8.71 0.66 -6.01
C ARG A 55 -7.80 -0.34 -6.74
N VAL A 56 -7.74 -1.55 -6.19
CA VAL A 56 -7.14 -2.70 -6.87
C VAL A 56 -8.05 -3.12 -8.02
N VAL A 57 -7.50 -3.20 -9.23
CA VAL A 57 -8.22 -3.59 -10.44
C VAL A 57 -7.56 -4.86 -10.99
N GLY A 58 -8.39 -5.86 -11.29
CA GLY A 58 -7.97 -7.01 -12.07
C GLY A 58 -8.03 -6.68 -13.55
N ASN A 59 -6.93 -6.86 -14.26
CA ASN A 59 -6.78 -6.68 -15.69
C ASN A 59 -6.62 -8.07 -16.34
N PRO A 60 -7.68 -8.62 -16.97
CA PRO A 60 -7.62 -9.91 -17.63
C PRO A 60 -6.74 -9.84 -18.89
N HIS A 61 -5.82 -10.78 -19.02
CA HIS A 61 -4.97 -10.99 -20.19
C HIS A 61 -4.96 -12.48 -20.58
N ASP A 62 -4.39 -12.80 -21.74
CA ASP A 62 -4.36 -14.16 -22.30
C ASP A 62 -3.68 -15.19 -21.38
N PHE A 63 -2.80 -14.74 -20.49
CA PHE A 63 -2.04 -15.59 -19.56
C PHE A 63 -2.57 -15.58 -18.12
N GLY A 64 -3.70 -14.90 -17.87
CA GLY A 64 -4.32 -14.75 -16.56
C GLY A 64 -4.66 -13.29 -16.23
N THR A 65 -5.09 -13.03 -15.01
CA THR A 65 -5.50 -11.69 -14.56
C THR A 65 -4.39 -11.06 -13.73
N TYR A 66 -3.82 -9.94 -14.20
CA TYR A 66 -2.90 -9.13 -13.40
C TYR A 66 -3.69 -8.23 -12.45
N TYR A 67 -3.10 -7.89 -11.32
CA TYR A 67 -3.70 -6.96 -10.37
C TYR A 67 -2.80 -5.76 -10.21
N GLU A 68 -3.38 -4.57 -10.36
CA GLU A 68 -2.65 -3.30 -10.18
C GLU A 68 -3.51 -2.32 -9.40
N LEU A 69 -2.86 -1.31 -8.84
CA LEU A 69 -3.54 -0.20 -8.20
C LEU A 69 -3.85 0.91 -9.20
N TYR A 70 -5.09 1.39 -9.18
CA TYR A 70 -5.55 2.53 -9.95
C TYR A 70 -6.06 3.63 -9.03
N VAL A 71 -5.84 4.88 -9.43
CA VAL A 71 -6.60 6.02 -8.91
C VAL A 71 -7.76 6.31 -9.84
N PHE A 72 -8.97 6.38 -9.30
CA PHE A 72 -10.16 6.89 -9.97
C PHE A 72 -10.43 8.29 -9.47
N TYR A 73 -10.80 9.22 -10.34
CA TYR A 73 -11.03 10.62 -10.00
C TYR A 73 -12.13 11.22 -10.85
N ASP A 74 -12.81 12.24 -10.32
CA ASP A 74 -13.74 13.06 -11.08
C ASP A 74 -12.96 14.13 -11.85
N THR A 75 -13.11 14.17 -13.17
CA THR A 75 -12.44 15.17 -14.01
C THR A 75 -13.04 16.57 -13.83
N GLU A 76 -14.22 16.68 -13.23
CA GLU A 76 -14.91 17.96 -12.96
C GLU A 76 -14.49 18.58 -11.61
N ILE A 77 -13.70 17.88 -10.78
CA ILE A 77 -13.24 18.36 -9.46
C ILE A 77 -11.72 18.53 -9.48
N SER A 78 -11.23 19.78 -9.45
CA SER A 78 -9.77 20.08 -9.52
C SER A 78 -8.94 19.31 -8.50
N ALA A 79 -9.40 19.23 -7.25
CA ALA A 79 -8.67 18.54 -6.19
C ALA A 79 -8.50 17.02 -6.46
N THR A 80 -9.47 16.37 -7.12
CA THR A 80 -9.35 14.94 -7.45
C THR A 80 -8.43 14.73 -8.65
N VAL A 81 -8.40 15.68 -9.59
CA VAL A 81 -7.45 15.70 -10.71
C VAL A 81 -6.02 15.87 -10.20
N ASP A 82 -5.78 16.87 -9.35
CA ASP A 82 -4.45 17.13 -8.76
C ASP A 82 -3.96 15.93 -7.94
N TYR A 83 -4.84 15.34 -7.12
CA TYR A 83 -4.53 14.12 -6.37
C TYR A 83 -4.17 12.96 -7.29
N ALA A 84 -4.94 12.73 -8.37
CA ALA A 84 -4.71 11.62 -9.29
C ALA A 84 -3.36 11.71 -10.01
N PHE A 85 -3.01 12.87 -10.54
CA PHE A 85 -1.70 13.07 -11.18
C PHE A 85 -0.53 13.00 -10.19
N THR A 86 -0.74 13.44 -8.95
CA THR A 86 0.29 13.37 -7.91
C THR A 86 0.54 11.93 -7.48
N VAL A 87 -0.52 11.17 -7.18
CA VAL A 87 -0.41 9.80 -6.66
C VAL A 87 0.03 8.79 -7.74
N GLU A 88 -0.26 9.08 -9.01
CA GLU A 88 0.17 8.24 -10.15
C GLU A 88 1.69 8.22 -10.34
N GLN A 89 2.41 9.24 -9.86
CA GLN A 89 3.88 9.20 -9.83
C GLN A 89 4.43 8.01 -9.03
N GLY A 90 3.63 7.49 -8.09
CA GLY A 90 3.98 6.35 -7.27
C GLY A 90 5.17 6.61 -6.34
N LEU A 91 5.46 5.62 -5.51
CA LEU A 91 6.68 5.55 -4.72
C LEU A 91 7.77 4.80 -5.51
N SER A 92 9.03 5.15 -5.25
CA SER A 92 10.19 4.37 -5.70
C SER A 92 10.39 3.13 -4.82
N LEU A 93 10.30 3.29 -3.49
CA LEU A 93 10.55 2.25 -2.49
C LEU A 93 9.49 2.30 -1.36
N TRP A 94 9.29 1.17 -0.66
CA TRP A 94 8.34 1.10 0.46
C TRP A 94 8.71 2.02 1.61
N GLU A 95 10.00 2.17 1.88
CA GLU A 95 10.53 2.92 3.01
C GLU A 95 10.21 4.41 2.92
N GLN A 96 9.96 4.94 1.72
CA GLN A 96 9.54 6.34 1.55
C GLN A 96 8.26 6.67 2.33
N ALA A 97 7.39 5.68 2.52
CA ALA A 97 6.15 5.80 3.28
C ALA A 97 6.25 5.20 4.70
N GLY A 98 7.44 4.76 5.14
CA GLY A 98 7.62 4.05 6.40
C GLY A 98 7.12 2.59 6.39
N PHE A 99 7.00 1.99 5.20
CA PHE A 99 6.61 0.59 5.05
C PHE A 99 7.84 -0.28 4.79
N SER A 100 7.74 -1.56 5.14
CA SER A 100 8.63 -2.61 4.62
C SER A 100 7.91 -3.38 3.53
N ALA A 101 8.67 -3.98 2.62
CA ALA A 101 8.10 -4.84 1.58
C ALA A 101 7.24 -5.96 2.20
N PRO A 102 6.01 -6.20 1.70
CA PRO A 102 5.13 -7.26 2.21
C PRO A 102 5.70 -8.67 2.00
N TYR A 103 6.47 -8.84 0.92
CA TYR A 103 7.06 -10.11 0.52
C TYR A 103 8.52 -9.90 0.11
N SER A 104 9.33 -10.94 0.27
CA SER A 104 10.66 -11.03 -0.34
C SER A 104 10.65 -12.11 -1.41
N TYR A 105 11.18 -11.77 -2.58
CA TYR A 105 11.23 -12.66 -3.73
C TYR A 105 12.61 -13.27 -3.90
N GLY A 106 12.64 -14.57 -4.12
CA GLY A 106 13.83 -15.32 -4.52
C GLY A 106 13.96 -15.37 -6.04
N GLU A 107 14.79 -16.30 -6.52
CA GLU A 107 15.00 -16.47 -7.95
C GLU A 107 13.67 -16.69 -8.70
N ARG A 108 13.59 -16.10 -9.90
CA ARG A 108 12.47 -16.22 -10.83
C ARG A 108 11.10 -15.78 -10.28
N GLY A 109 11.04 -14.94 -9.24
CA GLY A 109 9.77 -14.42 -8.70
C GLY A 109 9.03 -15.40 -7.78
N SER A 110 9.72 -16.43 -7.29
CA SER A 110 9.22 -17.25 -6.18
C SER A 110 9.20 -16.44 -4.88
N ILE A 111 8.15 -16.56 -4.07
CA ILE A 111 8.12 -15.95 -2.74
C ILE A 111 9.01 -16.78 -1.81
N VAL A 112 9.92 -16.11 -1.14
CA VAL A 112 10.80 -16.71 -0.12
C VAL A 112 10.23 -16.47 1.28
N GLU A 113 9.69 -15.27 1.51
CA GLU A 113 9.17 -14.91 2.83
C GLU A 113 8.01 -13.93 2.73
N ARG A 114 7.05 -14.10 3.65
CA ARG A 114 5.92 -13.21 3.85
C ARG A 114 6.07 -12.53 5.21
N HIS A 115 6.05 -11.20 5.22
CA HIS A 115 6.39 -10.38 6.40
C HIS A 115 5.18 -9.89 7.21
N PHE A 116 4.00 -10.45 6.94
CA PHE A 116 2.72 -10.05 7.52
C PHE A 116 1.70 -11.18 7.51
N GLU A 117 0.80 -11.21 8.49
CA GLU A 117 -0.28 -12.21 8.55
C GLU A 117 -1.50 -11.82 7.71
N ASN A 118 -1.82 -10.53 7.69
CA ASN A 118 -2.89 -9.90 6.91
C ASN A 118 -2.58 -8.41 6.71
N THR A 119 -3.34 -7.75 5.84
CA THR A 119 -3.09 -6.34 5.50
C THR A 119 -3.11 -5.42 6.74
N ASP A 120 -3.97 -5.67 7.73
CA ASP A 120 -4.03 -4.85 8.94
C ASP A 120 -2.77 -5.00 9.80
N HIS A 121 -2.22 -6.22 9.92
CA HIS A 121 -0.93 -6.45 10.59
C HIS A 121 0.21 -5.70 9.89
N LEU A 122 0.25 -5.68 8.56
CA LEU A 122 1.26 -4.92 7.82
C LEU A 122 1.13 -3.41 8.08
N ILE A 123 -0.09 -2.86 8.01
CA ILE A 123 -0.34 -1.44 8.28
C ILE A 123 -0.05 -1.11 9.74
N ALA A 124 -0.38 -2.00 10.68
CA ALA A 124 -0.09 -1.84 12.10
C ALA A 124 1.41 -1.73 12.37
N LYS A 125 2.24 -2.56 11.71
CA LYS A 125 3.71 -2.45 11.77
C LYS A 125 4.19 -1.09 11.27
N ALA A 126 3.68 -0.61 10.13
CA ALA A 126 4.02 0.72 9.62
C ALA A 126 3.62 1.84 10.59
N ILE A 127 2.40 1.78 11.16
CA ILE A 127 1.94 2.73 12.18
C ILE A 127 2.85 2.71 13.43
N ALA A 128 3.24 1.51 13.91
CA ALA A 128 4.15 1.37 15.04
C ALA A 128 5.54 1.96 14.74
N THR A 129 6.08 1.72 13.54
CA THR A 129 7.34 2.31 13.08
C THR A 129 7.25 3.84 13.02
N LEU A 130 6.18 4.40 12.43
CA LEU A 130 5.98 5.85 12.35
C LEU A 130 5.83 6.51 13.71
N ARG A 131 5.24 5.82 14.70
CA ARG A 131 5.14 6.31 16.09
C ARG A 131 6.47 6.29 16.85
N ALA A 132 7.31 5.30 16.56
CA ALA A 132 8.63 5.16 17.20
C ALA A 132 9.69 6.09 16.61
N GLY A 133 9.49 6.58 15.38
CA GLY A 133 10.37 7.54 14.74
C GLY A 133 10.20 8.96 15.30
N GLU A 134 11.32 9.64 15.58
CA GLU A 134 11.29 10.98 16.20
C GLU A 134 10.87 12.12 15.26
N GLU A 135 10.87 11.96 13.92
CA GLU A 135 10.64 13.13 13.03
C GLU A 135 10.20 12.88 11.57
N ILE A 136 9.67 11.72 11.20
CA ILE A 136 9.47 11.37 9.78
C ILE A 136 7.98 11.19 9.47
N MET A 137 7.39 12.20 8.82
CA MET A 137 6.01 12.25 8.30
C MET A 137 4.85 12.32 9.31
N PRO A 138 4.72 13.42 10.09
CA PRO A 138 3.55 13.61 10.96
C PRO A 138 2.18 13.43 10.28
N PRO A 139 1.96 13.91 9.03
CA PRO A 139 0.69 13.67 8.34
C PRO A 139 0.42 12.19 8.04
N ALA A 140 1.45 11.39 7.77
CA ALA A 140 1.30 9.97 7.41
C ALA A 140 0.63 9.16 8.52
N LEU A 141 1.03 9.39 9.77
CA LEU A 141 0.41 8.74 10.92
C LEU A 141 -1.07 9.13 11.01
N THR A 142 -1.42 10.41 10.83
CA THR A 142 -2.81 10.86 10.83
C THR A 142 -3.61 10.23 9.68
N HIS A 143 -3.06 10.18 8.47
CA HIS A 143 -3.71 9.56 7.32
C HIS A 143 -4.00 8.08 7.56
N LEU A 144 -3.01 7.32 8.03
CA LEU A 144 -3.13 5.89 8.27
C LEU A 144 -4.12 5.58 9.40
N THR A 145 -4.00 6.26 10.55
CA THR A 145 -4.91 6.03 11.68
C THR A 145 -6.35 6.42 11.37
N THR A 146 -6.56 7.42 10.51
CA THR A 146 -7.90 7.80 10.05
C THR A 146 -8.49 6.77 9.10
N CYS A 147 -7.70 6.24 8.15
CA CYS A 147 -8.17 5.28 7.15
C CYS A 147 -8.22 3.84 7.64
N TYR A 148 -7.41 3.48 8.63
CA TYR A 148 -7.21 2.11 9.10
C TYR A 148 -7.26 2.05 10.65
N PRO A 149 -8.41 2.36 11.26
CA PRO A 149 -8.53 2.42 12.72
C PRO A 149 -8.27 1.06 13.40
N GLU A 150 -8.62 -0.05 12.75
CA GLU A 150 -8.35 -1.40 13.28
C GLU A 150 -6.85 -1.70 13.31
N ALA A 151 -6.12 -1.36 12.24
CA ALA A 151 -4.67 -1.48 12.21
C ALA A 151 -3.98 -0.55 13.22
N ALA A 152 -4.53 0.65 13.46
CA ALA A 152 -4.04 1.57 14.48
C ALA A 152 -4.18 1.00 15.89
N ALA A 153 -5.32 0.36 16.20
CA ALA A 153 -5.52 -0.32 17.47
C ALA A 153 -4.58 -1.53 17.64
N LEU A 154 -4.37 -2.30 16.56
CA LEU A 154 -3.40 -3.40 16.56
C LEU A 154 -1.96 -2.89 16.81
N ALA A 155 -1.59 -1.75 16.23
CA ALA A 155 -0.27 -1.16 16.41
C ALA A 155 0.02 -0.82 17.89
N ASP A 156 -0.98 -0.38 18.66
CA ASP A 156 -0.83 -0.12 20.10
C ASP A 156 -0.37 -1.38 20.87
N THR A 157 -0.84 -2.56 20.45
CA THR A 157 -0.47 -3.85 21.07
C THR A 157 0.93 -4.31 20.70
N LEU A 158 1.40 -3.99 19.48
CA LEU A 158 2.74 -4.32 19.02
C LEU A 158 3.81 -3.54 19.78
N THR A 159 3.54 -2.27 20.08
CA THR A 159 4.46 -1.41 20.86
C THR A 159 4.50 -1.81 22.34
N GLY A 160 3.37 -2.24 22.93
CA GLY A 160 3.29 -2.64 24.34
C GLY A 160 4.03 -3.93 24.71
N THR A 161 4.52 -4.70 23.74
CA THR A 161 5.24 -5.97 23.99
C THR A 161 6.73 -5.76 24.32
N VAL A 162 7.30 -4.57 24.07
CA VAL A 162 8.74 -4.29 24.27
C VAL A 162 9.07 -3.91 25.72
N ASP A 163 8.08 -3.45 26.50
CA ASP A 163 8.27 -2.97 27.89
C ASP A 163 8.07 -4.07 28.97
N GLN A 164 7.96 -5.34 28.59
CA GLN A 164 7.84 -6.48 29.52
C GLN A 164 8.99 -7.48 29.33
N VAL A 165 10.20 -7.05 29.65
CA VAL A 165 11.31 -7.96 29.99
C VAL A 165 12.06 -7.34 31.16
N ASP A 166 11.78 -7.87 32.36
CA ASP A 166 12.52 -7.65 33.62
C ASP A 166 13.98 -8.14 33.53
#